data_AF-A0A662A946-F1
#
_entry.id   AF-A0A662A946-F1
#
_cell.length_a   1.000
_cell.length_b   1.000
_cell.length_c   1.000
_cell.angle_alpha   90.00
_cell.angle_beta   90.00
_cell.angle_gamma   90.00
#
_symmetry.space_group_name_H-M   'P 1'
#
loop_
_entity.id
_entity.type
_entity.pdbx_description
1 polymer ?
#
loop_
_entity_poly.entity_id
_entity_poly.type
_entity_poly.pdbx_seq_one_letter_code
_entity_poly.pdbx_strand_id
1 'polypeptide(L)'
;MIFLKKIKGKKGNTDNPNVKIKQDDGNQEISVRISKKQSDLFREQSMEKFYAKCRSFLIQNFPDFTKPLDDKSLNEFITKIISFGSKYDIKKEINIQKLMVIQIKYDFLKHYELPEDLNYILEYPDREEDKKVNYFHQQIIHAHG
;
A
#
# COMPACT_ATOMS: atom_id res chain seq x y z
N MET A 1 -17.14 -21.38 8.59
CA MET A 1 -16.62 -20.43 7.57
C MET A 1 -15.85 -19.36 8.34
N ILE A 2 -14.51 -19.37 8.31
CA ILE A 2 -13.69 -18.55 9.23
C ILE A 2 -13.42 -17.17 8.62
N PHE A 3 -13.87 -16.11 9.29
CA PHE A 3 -13.61 -14.71 8.90
C PHE A 3 -12.39 -14.14 9.66
N LEU A 4 -11.31 -13.81 8.94
CA LEU A 4 -10.10 -13.21 9.51
C LEU A 4 -10.23 -11.67 9.56
N LYS A 5 -10.25 -11.08 10.77
CA LYS A 5 -10.27 -9.61 10.98
C LYS A 5 -8.90 -9.08 11.44
N LYS A 6 -8.44 -8.06 10.70
CA LYS A 6 -7.37 -7.05 10.93
C LYS A 6 -6.38 -7.25 12.10
N ILE A 7 -5.11 -7.38 11.74
CA ILE A 7 -3.93 -7.42 12.62
C ILE A 7 -3.67 -6.02 13.22
N LYS A 8 -3.63 -5.89 14.55
CA LYS A 8 -3.00 -4.77 15.26
C LYS A 8 -1.69 -5.27 15.88
N GLY A 9 -0.55 -4.89 15.31
CA GLY A 9 0.76 -5.20 15.89
C GLY A 9 1.04 -4.34 17.12
N LYS A 10 1.22 -4.95 18.29
CA LYS A 10 1.91 -4.32 19.43
C LYS A 10 3.40 -4.59 19.30
N LYS A 11 4.23 -3.55 19.42
CA LYS A 11 5.70 -3.65 19.54
C LYS A 11 6.05 -4.60 20.68
N GLY A 12 6.75 -5.69 20.36
CA GLY A 12 7.29 -6.62 21.35
C GLY A 12 7.75 -7.94 20.72
N ASN A 13 9.06 -8.05 20.50
CA ASN A 13 9.85 -9.25 20.23
C ASN A 13 9.80 -9.85 18.80
N THR A 14 10.98 -10.02 18.20
CA THR A 14 11.25 -10.00 16.76
C THR A 14 11.29 -11.35 16.03
N ASP A 15 11.00 -12.48 16.66
CA ASP A 15 11.25 -13.79 16.02
C ASP A 15 10.03 -14.70 15.82
N ASN A 16 8.81 -14.31 16.24
CA ASN A 16 7.59 -15.08 15.92
C ASN A 16 6.32 -14.21 16.02
N PRO A 17 5.67 -13.85 14.90
CA PRO A 17 4.43 -13.08 14.94
C PRO A 17 3.29 -13.94 15.50
N ASN A 18 2.64 -13.45 16.54
CA ASN A 18 1.53 -14.13 17.20
C ASN A 18 0.21 -13.77 16.52
N VAL A 19 -0.50 -14.75 15.95
CA VAL A 19 -1.79 -14.52 15.27
C VAL A 19 -2.93 -14.84 16.22
N LYS A 20 -3.84 -13.86 16.42
CA LYS A 20 -5.05 -14.04 17.22
C LYS A 20 -6.22 -14.49 16.33
N ILE A 21 -6.75 -15.67 16.59
CA ILE A 21 -7.96 -16.19 15.93
C ILE A 21 -9.10 -16.16 16.95
N LYS A 22 -10.26 -15.61 16.56
CA LYS A 22 -11.51 -15.72 17.33
C LYS A 22 -12.38 -16.78 16.67
N GLN A 23 -12.84 -17.76 17.44
CA GLN A 23 -13.91 -18.68 17.03
C GLN A 23 -15.25 -18.12 17.52
N ASP A 24 -16.33 -18.36 16.77
CA ASP A 24 -17.66 -17.78 16.98
C ASP A 24 -18.41 -18.34 18.21
N ASP A 25 -17.80 -19.29 18.94
CA ASP A 25 -18.49 -20.15 19.89
C ASP A 25 -17.94 -20.00 21.32
N GLY A 26 -17.64 -18.76 21.73
CA GLY A 26 -17.28 -18.45 23.12
C GLY A 26 -15.78 -18.30 23.38
N ASN A 27 -15.34 -17.04 23.38
CA ASN A 27 -14.33 -16.45 24.26
C ASN A 27 -13.02 -17.21 24.60
N GLN A 28 -12.48 -18.05 23.71
CA GLN A 28 -11.08 -18.50 23.77
C GLN A 28 -10.24 -17.79 22.71
N GLU A 29 -9.31 -16.92 23.15
CA GLU A 29 -8.24 -16.39 22.31
C GLU A 29 -7.17 -17.46 22.14
N ILE A 30 -7.14 -18.13 20.98
CA ILE A 30 -6.07 -19.07 20.66
C ILE A 30 -4.89 -18.26 20.08
N SER A 31 -3.79 -18.24 20.82
CA SER A 31 -2.50 -17.70 20.40
C SER A 31 -1.75 -18.78 19.62
N VAL A 32 -1.78 -18.70 18.30
CA VAL A 32 -1.06 -19.67 17.44
C VAL A 32 0.33 -19.12 17.15
N ARG A 33 1.37 -19.85 17.60
CA ARG A 33 2.75 -19.61 17.17
C ARG A 33 2.90 -20.13 15.75
N ILE A 34 2.97 -19.22 14.79
CA ILE A 34 3.32 -19.56 13.40
C ILE A 34 4.84 -19.46 13.22
N SER A 35 5.42 -20.38 12.45
CA SER A 35 6.83 -20.33 12.10
C SER A 35 7.14 -19.13 11.18
N LYS A 36 8.40 -18.68 11.16
CA LYS A 36 8.88 -17.66 10.22
C LYS A 36 8.51 -17.95 8.76
N LYS A 37 8.64 -19.21 8.33
CA LYS A 37 8.25 -19.64 6.97
C LYS A 37 6.76 -19.41 6.70
N GLN A 38 5.89 -19.66 7.68
CA GLN A 38 4.46 -19.40 7.56
C GLN A 38 4.16 -17.91 7.54
N SER A 39 4.82 -17.09 8.37
CA SER A 39 4.63 -15.63 8.33
C SER A 39 5.07 -15.02 6.99
N ASP A 40 6.16 -15.52 6.40
CA ASP A 40 6.66 -15.06 5.11
C ASP A 40 5.67 -15.42 3.98
N LEU A 41 5.16 -16.65 3.97
CA LEU A 41 4.09 -17.09 3.04
C LEU A 41 2.82 -16.23 3.16
N PHE A 42 2.38 -15.92 4.39
CA PHE A 42 1.23 -15.03 4.58
C PHE A 42 1.48 -13.62 4.07
N ARG A 43 2.71 -13.11 4.23
CA ARG A 43 3.10 -11.79 3.72
C ARG A 43 3.11 -11.79 2.19
N GLU A 44 3.67 -12.82 1.57
CA GLU A 44 3.70 -12.99 0.12
C GLU A 44 2.29 -13.04 -0.47
N GLN A 45 1.41 -13.91 0.06
CA GLN A 45 0.02 -13.98 -0.38
C GLN A 45 -0.75 -12.66 -0.18
N SER A 46 -0.46 -11.92 0.89
CA SER A 46 -1.09 -10.62 1.15
C SER A 46 -0.63 -9.59 0.12
N MET A 47 0.65 -9.61 -0.25
CA MET A 47 1.18 -8.75 -1.31
C MET A 47 0.59 -9.12 -2.66
N GLU A 48 0.53 -10.39 -3.04
CA GLU A 48 -0.10 -10.82 -4.29
C GLU A 48 -1.55 -10.34 -4.42
N LYS A 49 -2.35 -10.51 -3.36
CA LYS A 49 -3.72 -9.98 -3.31
C LYS A 49 -3.76 -8.46 -3.46
N PHE A 50 -2.81 -7.77 -2.85
CA PHE A 50 -2.68 -6.32 -2.95
C PHE A 50 -2.36 -5.85 -4.37
N TYR A 51 -1.41 -6.52 -5.03
CA TYR A 51 -1.10 -6.29 -6.45
C TYR A 51 -2.30 -6.54 -7.35
N ALA A 52 -3.01 -7.66 -7.14
CA ALA A 52 -4.19 -8.01 -7.93
C ALA A 52 -5.31 -6.95 -7.81
N LYS A 53 -5.51 -6.40 -6.61
CA LYS A 53 -6.46 -5.31 -6.37
C LYS A 53 -6.05 -4.01 -7.07
N CYS A 54 -4.77 -3.65 -7.00
CA CYS A 54 -4.24 -2.48 -7.70
C CYS A 54 -4.42 -2.61 -9.22
N ARG A 55 -4.11 -3.79 -9.77
CA ARG A 55 -4.31 -4.09 -11.19
C ARG A 55 -5.79 -3.98 -11.59
N SER A 56 -6.68 -4.58 -10.80
CA SER A 56 -8.12 -4.52 -11.04
C SER A 56 -8.65 -3.09 -10.99
N PHE A 57 -8.20 -2.30 -10.02
CA PHE A 57 -8.52 -0.88 -9.92
C PHE A 57 -8.12 -0.11 -11.19
N LEU A 58 -6.90 -0.30 -11.68
CA LEU A 58 -6.41 0.38 -12.87
C LEU A 58 -7.20 0.01 -14.14
N ILE A 59 -7.43 -1.29 -14.36
CA ILE A 59 -8.17 -1.77 -15.54
C ILE A 59 -9.60 -1.23 -15.56
N GLN A 60 -10.25 -1.17 -14.39
CA GLN A 60 -11.63 -0.72 -14.28
C GLN A 60 -11.79 0.81 -14.39
N ASN A 61 -10.85 1.57 -13.82
CA ASN A 61 -11.01 3.04 -13.70
C ASN A 61 -10.19 3.83 -14.73
N PHE A 62 -9.15 3.23 -15.32
CA PHE A 62 -8.24 3.88 -16.28
C PHE A 62 -8.00 2.99 -17.51
N PRO A 63 -9.04 2.52 -18.21
CA PRO A 63 -8.89 1.59 -19.32
C PRO A 63 -8.01 2.15 -20.44
N ASP A 64 -8.08 3.46 -20.71
CA ASP A 64 -7.29 4.08 -21.78
C ASP A 64 -5.80 4.19 -21.44
N PHE A 65 -5.46 4.26 -20.15
CA PHE A 65 -4.09 4.14 -19.67
C PHE A 65 -3.60 2.69 -19.74
N THR A 66 -4.45 1.71 -19.38
CA THR A 66 -4.03 0.30 -19.27
C THR A 66 -4.03 -0.46 -20.59
N LYS A 67 -4.95 -0.18 -21.53
CA LYS A 67 -5.07 -0.88 -22.81
C LYS A 67 -3.78 -0.94 -23.64
N PRO A 68 -2.98 0.13 -23.77
CA PRO A 68 -1.75 0.09 -24.55
C PRO A 68 -0.57 -0.57 -23.81
N LEU A 69 -0.70 -0.88 -22.52
CA LEU A 69 0.37 -1.46 -21.71
C LEU A 69 0.33 -2.99 -21.76
N ASP A 70 1.48 -3.61 -21.92
CA ASP A 70 1.62 -5.05 -21.66
C ASP A 70 1.59 -5.34 -20.15
N ASP A 71 1.38 -6.61 -19.80
CA ASP A 71 1.32 -7.06 -18.41
C ASP A 71 2.58 -6.70 -17.61
N LYS A 72 3.73 -6.71 -18.28
CA LYS A 72 5.01 -6.34 -17.67
C LYS A 72 5.03 -4.86 -17.29
N SER A 73 4.68 -3.97 -18.20
CA SER A 73 4.67 -2.52 -18.00
C SER A 73 3.64 -2.11 -16.94
N LEU A 74 2.47 -2.74 -16.94
CA LEU A 74 1.46 -2.50 -15.92
C LEU A 74 1.95 -2.93 -14.52
N ASN A 75 2.62 -4.08 -14.42
CA ASN A 75 3.20 -4.54 -13.16
C ASN A 75 4.36 -3.65 -12.70
N GLU A 76 5.21 -3.16 -13.62
CA GLU A 76 6.28 -2.21 -13.31
C GLU A 76 5.71 -0.89 -12.78
N PHE A 77 4.64 -0.37 -13.40
CA PHE A 77 3.93 0.81 -12.91
C PHE A 77 3.43 0.63 -11.47
N ILE A 78 2.72 -0.47 -11.21
CA ILE A 78 2.19 -0.77 -9.86
C ILE A 78 3.34 -0.88 -8.85
N THR A 79 4.40 -1.61 -9.22
CA THR A 79 5.58 -1.82 -8.36
C THR A 79 6.27 -0.51 -8.01
N LYS A 80 6.43 0.42 -8.97
CA LYS A 80 7.00 1.75 -8.74
C LYS A 80 6.19 2.54 -7.72
N ILE A 81 4.86 2.56 -7.86
CA ILE A 81 3.99 3.29 -6.94
C ILE A 81 3.99 2.67 -5.54
N ILE A 82 3.96 1.34 -5.45
CA ILE A 82 4.06 0.64 -4.16
C ILE A 82 5.41 0.91 -3.49
N SER A 83 6.49 0.89 -4.26
CA SER A 83 7.84 1.17 -3.76
C SER A 83 7.96 2.62 -3.26
N PHE A 84 7.41 3.57 -4.01
CA PHE A 84 7.30 4.96 -3.60
C PHE A 84 6.50 5.10 -2.30
N GLY A 85 5.32 4.49 -2.22
CA GLY A 85 4.52 4.50 -1.00
C GLY A 85 5.27 3.90 0.19
N SER A 86 5.94 2.77 0.00
CA SER A 86 6.74 2.11 1.04
C SER A 86 7.88 2.99 1.53
N LYS A 87 8.53 3.77 0.66
CA LYS A 87 9.59 4.72 1.05
C LYS A 87 9.11 5.75 2.07
N TYR A 88 7.85 6.19 1.96
CA TYR A 88 7.26 7.26 2.79
C TYR A 88 6.24 6.76 3.83
N ASP A 89 6.26 5.46 4.13
CA ASP A 89 5.35 4.79 5.06
C ASP A 89 3.87 4.90 4.68
N ILE A 90 3.57 4.89 3.37
CA ILE A 90 2.23 4.86 2.80
C ILE A 90 1.88 3.42 2.44
N LYS A 91 0.97 2.81 3.22
CA LYS A 91 0.68 1.37 3.17
C LYS A 91 -0.79 1.05 2.95
N LYS A 92 -1.71 1.98 3.16
CA LYS A 92 -3.15 1.75 2.92
C LYS A 92 -3.41 1.68 1.42
N GLU A 93 -4.16 0.66 1.03
CA GLU A 93 -4.62 0.42 -0.33
C GLU A 93 -5.21 1.66 -1.00
N ILE A 94 -6.11 2.36 -0.30
CA ILE A 94 -6.77 3.55 -0.83
C ILE A 94 -5.78 4.68 -1.15
N ASN A 95 -4.71 4.82 -0.37
CA ASN A 95 -3.71 5.86 -0.58
C ASN A 95 -2.73 5.50 -1.70
N ILE A 96 -2.39 4.22 -1.82
CA ILE A 96 -1.65 3.71 -2.99
C ILE A 96 -2.46 3.93 -4.28
N GLN A 97 -3.77 3.62 -4.26
CA GLN A 97 -4.65 3.90 -5.40
C GLN A 97 -4.70 5.39 -5.73
N LYS A 98 -4.82 6.27 -4.71
CA LYS A 98 -4.72 7.73 -4.92
C LYS A 98 -3.39 8.13 -5.58
N LEU A 99 -2.26 7.59 -5.13
CA LEU A 99 -0.96 7.84 -5.75
C LEU A 99 -0.93 7.38 -7.22
N MET A 100 -1.56 6.26 -7.55
CA MET A 100 -1.70 5.83 -8.95
C MET A 100 -2.48 6.86 -9.78
N VAL A 101 -3.59 7.39 -9.25
CA VAL A 101 -4.35 8.44 -9.94
C VAL A 101 -3.50 9.69 -10.16
N ILE A 102 -2.76 10.12 -9.14
CA ILE A 102 -1.88 11.30 -9.24
C ILE A 102 -0.79 11.05 -10.27
N GLN A 103 -0.18 9.86 -10.30
CA GLN A 103 0.83 9.50 -11.28
C GLN A 103 0.29 9.51 -12.70
N ILE A 104 -0.89 8.94 -12.94
CA ILE A 104 -1.50 8.90 -14.28
C ILE A 104 -1.81 10.32 -14.78
N LYS A 105 -2.24 11.22 -13.89
CA LYS A 105 -2.64 12.58 -14.25
C LYS A 105 -1.47 13.55 -14.41
N TYR A 106 -0.46 13.44 -13.56
CA TYR A 106 0.58 14.46 -13.41
C TYR A 106 2.00 13.94 -13.65
N ASP A 107 2.16 12.61 -13.80
CA ASP A 107 3.45 11.96 -14.06
C ASP A 107 4.56 12.36 -13.07
N PHE A 108 4.21 12.46 -11.78
CA PHE A 108 5.11 13.02 -10.75
C PHE A 108 6.40 12.21 -10.54
N LEU A 109 6.42 10.92 -10.86
CA LEU A 109 7.61 10.07 -10.80
C LEU A 109 8.58 10.27 -11.97
N LYS A 110 8.21 11.05 -13.00
CA LYS A 110 9.11 11.37 -14.12
C LYS A 110 10.34 12.15 -13.64
N HIS A 111 10.18 12.94 -12.60
CA HIS A 111 11.27 13.63 -11.93
C HIS A 111 11.76 12.75 -10.79
N TYR A 112 13.02 12.31 -10.88
CA TYR A 112 13.66 11.44 -9.88
C TYR A 112 13.68 12.07 -8.49
N GLU A 113 13.59 13.40 -8.43
CA GLU A 113 13.55 14.18 -7.22
C GLU A 113 12.21 14.91 -7.14
N LEU A 114 11.49 14.64 -6.05
CA LEU A 114 10.40 15.50 -5.64
C LEU A 114 11.01 16.85 -5.22
N PRO A 115 10.32 17.97 -5.48
CA PRO A 115 10.60 19.24 -4.82
C PRO A 115 10.84 19.04 -3.32
N GLU A 116 11.82 19.75 -2.76
CA GLU A 116 12.24 19.60 -1.35
C GLU A 116 11.06 19.72 -0.38
N ASP A 117 10.13 20.65 -0.66
CA ASP A 117 8.89 20.84 0.09
C ASP A 117 8.00 19.60 0.10
N LEU A 118 7.88 18.91 -1.04
CA LEU A 118 7.11 17.67 -1.18
C LEU A 118 7.78 16.52 -0.42
N ASN A 119 9.11 16.45 -0.48
CA ASN A 119 9.86 15.43 0.23
C ASN A 119 9.72 15.60 1.75
N TYR A 120 9.86 16.83 2.25
CA TYR A 120 9.67 17.18 3.66
C TYR A 120 8.29 16.76 4.19
N ILE A 121 7.23 16.99 3.41
CA ILE A 121 5.85 16.62 3.80
C ILE A 121 5.70 15.10 3.94
N LEU A 122 6.32 14.32 3.05
CA LEU A 122 6.21 12.87 3.03
C LEU A 122 7.10 12.20 4.09
N GLU A 123 8.25 12.80 4.40
CA GLU A 123 9.20 12.28 5.38
C GLU A 123 8.78 12.51 6.84
N TYR A 124 7.83 13.41 7.11
CA TYR A 124 7.37 13.69 8.47
C TYR A 124 6.79 12.42 9.16
N PRO A 125 7.47 11.87 10.19
CA PRO A 125 7.13 10.56 10.74
C PRO A 125 5.81 10.55 11.52
N ASP A 126 5.43 11.68 12.10
CA ASP A 126 4.23 11.80 12.94
C ASP A 126 2.96 12.14 12.14
N ARG A 127 3.07 12.29 10.80
CA ARG A 127 1.93 12.64 9.96
C ARG A 127 1.19 11.37 9.55
N GLU A 128 -0.11 11.34 9.85
CA GLU A 128 -1.00 10.28 9.40
C GLU A 128 -0.94 10.12 7.87
N GLU A 129 -0.92 8.86 7.43
CA GLU A 129 -0.80 8.50 6.02
C GLU A 129 -1.78 9.26 5.10
N ASP A 130 -3.04 9.37 5.52
CA ASP A 130 -4.10 10.02 4.73
C ASP A 130 -3.81 11.51 4.56
N LYS A 131 -3.22 12.15 5.58
CA LYS A 131 -2.79 13.55 5.51
C LYS A 131 -1.59 13.68 4.58
N LYS A 132 -0.60 12.79 4.64
CA LYS A 132 0.55 12.80 3.71
C LYS A 132 0.07 12.81 2.26
N VAL A 133 -0.81 11.88 1.89
CA VAL A 133 -1.31 11.75 0.51
C VAL A 133 -2.21 12.92 0.11
N ASN A 134 -3.08 13.40 0.99
CA ASN A 134 -3.94 14.54 0.66
C ASN A 134 -3.12 15.83 0.44
N TYR A 135 -2.13 16.10 1.28
CA TYR A 135 -1.24 17.25 1.08
C TYR A 135 -0.39 17.11 -0.18
N PHE A 136 0.18 15.92 -0.42
CA PHE A 136 0.91 15.63 -1.65
C PHE A 136 0.06 15.93 -2.89
N HIS A 137 -1.19 15.46 -2.91
CA HIS A 137 -2.12 15.73 -3.99
C HIS A 137 -2.38 17.23 -4.20
N GLN A 138 -2.61 17.99 -3.13
CA GLN A 138 -2.82 19.44 -3.22
C GLN A 138 -1.61 20.15 -3.83
N GLN A 139 -0.40 19.80 -3.40
CA GLN A 139 0.83 20.42 -3.90
C GLN A 139 1.08 20.08 -5.37
N ILE A 140 0.83 18.84 -5.79
CA ILE A 140 0.90 18.46 -7.21
C ILE A 140 -0.13 19.22 -8.05
N ILE A 141 -1.36 19.39 -7.57
CA ILE A 141 -2.37 20.20 -8.27
C ILE A 141 -1.87 21.65 -8.42
N HIS A 142 -1.33 22.25 -7.37
CA HIS A 142 -0.83 23.63 -7.41
C HIS A 142 0.38 23.80 -8.34
N ALA A 143 1.22 22.77 -8.49
CA ALA A 143 2.39 22.83 -9.36
C ALA A 143 2.06 22.62 -10.85
N HIS A 144 0.90 22.01 -11.17
CA HIS A 144 0.51 21.62 -12.53
C HIS A 144 -0.80 22.29 -13.03
N GLY A 145 -1.42 23.14 -12.22
CA GLY A 145 -2.63 23.92 -12.54
C GLY A 145 -2.30 25.38 -12.77
#